data_AF-D2Q058-F1
#
_entry.id   AF-D2Q058-F1
#
_cell.length_a   1.000
_cell.length_b   1.000
_cell.length_c   1.000
_cell.angle_alpha   90.00
_cell.angle_beta   90.00
_cell.angle_gamma   90.00
#
_symmetry.space_group_name_H-M   'P 1'
#
loop_
_entity.id
_entity.type
_entity.pdbx_description
1 polymer ?
#
loop_
_entity_poly.entity_id
_entity_poly.type
_entity_poly.pdbx_seq_one_letter_code
_entity_poly.pdbx_strand_id
1 'polypeptide(L)'
;MVVETEELHLFEPGRLKIPAHVAEEIPDAGVFFLSWATQDLRPEQAREIEAAVNGRRCPNGWFPLESLDSIGRRGGLRKGPLTYLAQMTAEDPEILRRWATRGLPETGPQAEARQQIDATANRLLRTQGHAAAATWVMAVRPRAFLSLGLLGDKLFASWDTCLATLRTKDVAKAVRRWNR
;
A
#
# COMPACT_ATOMS: atom_id res chain seq x y z
N MET A 1 20.35 -1.89 32.01
CA MET A 1 19.80 -0.92 31.04
C MET A 1 18.29 -0.98 31.16
N VAL A 2 17.68 0.08 31.66
CA VAL A 2 16.21 0.22 31.62
C VAL A 2 15.88 0.48 30.16
N VAL A 3 15.23 -0.47 29.48
CA VAL A 3 14.64 -0.20 28.18
C VAL A 3 13.48 0.74 28.47
N GLU A 4 13.65 2.04 28.22
CA GLU A 4 12.55 2.98 28.28
C GLU A 4 11.44 2.43 27.39
N THR A 5 10.37 2.01 28.05
CA THR A 5 9.22 1.40 27.41
C THR A 5 8.54 2.51 26.61
N GLU A 6 8.50 2.36 25.29
CA GLU A 6 7.90 3.36 24.40
C GLU A 6 6.48 3.71 24.85
N GLU A 7 6.17 5.00 24.94
CA GLU A 7 4.83 5.50 25.23
C GLU A 7 3.99 5.41 23.95
N LEU A 8 2.98 4.53 23.96
CA LEU A 8 2.10 4.28 22.82
C LEU A 8 0.78 5.02 22.99
N HIS A 9 0.38 5.79 21.99
CA HIS A 9 -0.88 6.53 22.00
C HIS A 9 -1.90 5.83 21.11
N LEU A 10 -2.48 4.74 21.60
CA LEU A 10 -3.47 3.97 20.82
C LEU A 10 -4.80 4.74 20.78
N PHE A 11 -5.17 5.20 19.60
CA PHE A 11 -6.46 5.86 19.34
C PHE A 11 -7.12 5.30 18.08
N GLU A 12 -8.44 5.36 18.02
CA GLU A 12 -9.17 4.97 16.81
C GLU A 12 -8.88 5.94 15.67
N PRO A 13 -8.38 5.46 14.52
CA PRO A 13 -7.84 6.33 13.48
C PRO A 13 -8.87 7.20 12.76
N GLY A 14 -10.15 6.79 12.75
CA GLY A 14 -11.18 7.46 11.95
C GLY A 14 -10.77 7.63 10.48
N ARG A 15 -11.21 8.73 9.86
CA ARG A 15 -10.72 9.15 8.53
C ARG A 15 -9.52 10.08 8.72
N LEU A 16 -8.40 9.71 8.12
CA LEU A 16 -7.14 10.45 8.31
C LEU A 16 -6.96 11.53 7.25
N LYS A 17 -6.53 12.71 7.70
CA LYS A 17 -6.01 13.77 6.84
C LYS A 17 -4.51 13.53 6.68
N ILE A 18 -4.06 13.34 5.45
CA ILE A 18 -2.65 13.02 5.16
C ILE A 18 -1.81 14.30 5.24
N PRO A 19 -0.80 14.37 6.12
CA PRO A 19 0.15 15.48 6.15
C PRO A 19 1.01 15.54 4.87
N ALA A 20 1.42 16.74 4.46
CA ALA A 20 2.23 16.95 3.26
C ALA A 20 3.54 16.13 3.29
N HIS A 21 4.27 16.18 4.41
CA HIS A 21 5.51 15.42 4.58
C HIS A 21 5.34 13.90 4.50
N VAL A 22 4.14 13.36 4.76
CA VAL A 22 3.85 11.93 4.55
C VAL A 22 3.58 11.67 3.08
N ALA A 23 2.81 12.54 2.42
CA ALA A 23 2.48 12.41 1.01
C ALA A 23 3.69 12.57 0.09
N GLU A 24 4.71 13.32 0.53
CA GLU A 24 5.99 13.50 -0.20
C GLU A 24 6.87 12.24 -0.15
N GLU A 25 6.82 11.48 0.96
CA GLU A 25 7.72 10.35 1.22
C GLU A 25 7.11 8.99 0.87
N ILE A 26 5.79 8.86 1.00
CA ILE A 26 5.10 7.59 0.76
C ILE A 26 4.62 7.57 -0.69
N PRO A 27 4.99 6.57 -1.51
CA PRO A 27 4.51 6.48 -2.87
C PRO A 27 3.07 5.92 -2.93
N ASP A 28 2.26 6.41 -3.87
CA ASP A 28 0.92 5.88 -4.12
C ASP A 28 0.99 4.70 -5.12
N ALA A 29 0.53 3.53 -4.68
CA ALA A 29 0.58 2.31 -5.49
C ALA A 29 -0.18 2.44 -6.82
N GLY A 30 -1.30 3.18 -6.83
CA GLY A 30 -2.06 3.44 -8.05
C GLY A 30 -1.28 4.32 -9.04
N VAL A 31 -0.63 5.38 -8.56
CA VAL A 31 0.20 6.27 -9.39
C VAL A 31 1.39 5.50 -9.95
N PHE A 32 2.10 4.74 -9.09
CA PHE A 32 3.25 3.94 -9.50
C PHE A 32 2.86 2.89 -10.55
N PHE A 33 1.76 2.18 -10.33
CA PHE A 33 1.28 1.20 -11.30
C PHE A 33 0.89 1.84 -12.64
N LEU A 34 0.21 2.99 -12.62
CA LEU A 34 -0.18 3.68 -13.85
C LEU A 34 1.03 4.16 -14.65
N SER A 35 2.08 4.67 -13.99
CA SER A 35 3.29 5.14 -14.67
C SER A 35 4.03 4.00 -15.40
N TRP A 36 3.88 2.76 -14.95
CA TRP A 36 4.40 1.57 -15.62
C TRP A 36 3.42 1.00 -16.66
N ALA A 37 2.14 0.86 -16.29
CA ALA A 37 1.15 0.14 -17.08
C ALA A 37 0.79 0.86 -18.40
N THR A 38 0.97 2.17 -18.48
CA THR A 38 0.54 2.99 -19.63
C THR A 38 1.66 3.33 -20.62
N GLN A 39 2.93 3.03 -20.31
CA GLN A 39 4.10 3.49 -21.08
C GLN A 39 4.03 3.17 -22.58
N ASP A 40 3.56 1.96 -22.93
CA ASP A 40 3.50 1.47 -24.31
C ASP A 40 2.06 1.26 -24.81
N LEU A 41 1.08 1.90 -24.17
CA LEU A 41 -0.34 1.76 -24.54
C LEU A 41 -0.81 2.90 -25.43
N ARG A 42 -1.80 2.60 -26.28
CA ARG A 42 -2.53 3.64 -27.00
C ARG A 42 -3.30 4.51 -26.00
N PRO A 43 -3.48 5.82 -26.25
CA PRO A 43 -4.13 6.73 -25.31
C PRO A 43 -5.50 6.27 -24.79
N GLU A 44 -6.30 5.66 -25.65
CA GLU A 44 -7.62 5.12 -25.27
C GLU A 44 -7.49 3.98 -24.24
N GLN A 45 -6.54 3.07 -24.45
CA GLN A 45 -6.29 1.95 -23.56
C GLN A 45 -5.66 2.41 -22.23
N ALA A 46 -4.78 3.41 -22.27
CA ALA A 46 -4.24 4.03 -21.08
C ALA A 46 -5.35 4.66 -20.22
N ARG A 47 -6.26 5.42 -20.84
CA ARG A 47 -7.41 6.05 -20.16
C ARG A 47 -8.33 5.04 -19.48
N GLU A 48 -8.55 3.87 -20.07
CA GLU A 48 -9.36 2.82 -19.45
C GLU A 48 -8.73 2.30 -18.15
N ILE A 49 -7.42 2.07 -18.14
CA ILE A 49 -6.71 1.64 -16.91
C ILE A 49 -6.72 2.77 -15.88
N GLU A 50 -6.41 4.00 -16.30
CA GLU A 50 -6.44 5.18 -15.43
C GLU A 50 -7.80 5.37 -14.78
N ALA A 51 -8.88 5.29 -15.56
CA ALA A 51 -10.25 5.41 -15.04
C ALA A 51 -10.57 4.30 -14.03
N ALA A 52 -10.10 3.08 -14.28
CA ALA A 52 -10.32 1.97 -13.37
C ALA A 52 -9.53 2.08 -12.07
N VAL A 53 -8.28 2.55 -12.11
CA VAL A 53 -7.48 2.80 -10.91
C VAL A 53 -8.05 4.00 -10.13
N ASN A 54 -8.28 5.12 -10.81
CA ASN A 54 -8.75 6.36 -10.18
C ASN A 54 -10.19 6.24 -9.64
N GLY A 55 -11.06 5.48 -10.31
CA GLY A 55 -12.42 5.21 -9.84
C GLY A 55 -12.51 4.35 -8.58
N ARG A 56 -11.38 3.77 -8.12
CA ARG A 56 -11.28 2.98 -6.88
C ARG A 56 -10.60 3.73 -5.74
N ARG A 57 -10.15 4.96 -5.96
CA ARG A 57 -9.50 5.77 -4.91
C ARG A 57 -10.50 6.08 -3.80
N CYS A 58 -10.00 6.08 -2.57
CA CYS A 58 -10.80 6.47 -1.42
C CYS A 58 -10.87 8.01 -1.30
N PRO A 59 -11.74 8.58 -0.44
CA PRO A 59 -11.98 10.02 -0.38
C PRO A 59 -10.77 10.90 -0.03
N ASN A 60 -9.70 10.33 0.54
CA ASN A 60 -8.46 11.06 0.80
C ASN A 60 -7.54 11.13 -0.44
N GLY A 61 -7.96 10.56 -1.57
CA GLY A 61 -7.23 10.54 -2.82
C GLY A 61 -6.29 9.35 -3.01
N TRP A 62 -6.08 8.49 -2.01
CA TRP A 62 -5.15 7.36 -2.07
C TRP A 62 -5.82 6.08 -2.57
N PHE A 63 -5.00 5.18 -3.12
CA PHE A 63 -5.47 3.88 -3.58
C PHE A 63 -5.61 2.88 -2.40
N PRO A 64 -6.82 2.39 -2.07
CA PRO A 64 -7.03 1.42 -1.00
C PRO A 64 -6.83 -0.03 -1.50
N LEU A 65 -6.08 -0.85 -0.75
CA LEU A 65 -5.79 -2.23 -1.19
C LEU A 65 -7.03 -3.14 -1.19
N GLU A 66 -8.05 -2.85 -0.38
CA GLU A 66 -9.29 -3.66 -0.37
C GLU A 66 -10.03 -3.62 -1.71
N SER A 67 -9.84 -2.56 -2.50
CA SER A 67 -10.42 -2.46 -3.84
C SER A 67 -9.96 -3.57 -4.79
N LEU A 68 -8.86 -4.25 -4.45
CA LEU A 68 -8.28 -5.37 -5.20
C LEU A 68 -8.74 -6.74 -4.70
N ASP A 69 -9.45 -6.83 -3.57
CA ASP A 69 -9.87 -8.13 -3.01
C ASP A 69 -10.82 -8.89 -3.93
N SER A 70 -11.66 -8.15 -4.66
CA SER A 70 -12.59 -8.68 -5.67
C SER A 70 -11.88 -9.27 -6.90
N ILE A 71 -10.59 -8.99 -7.08
CA ILE A 71 -9.82 -9.35 -8.29
C ILE A 71 -9.18 -10.74 -8.17
N GLY A 72 -9.20 -11.34 -6.97
CA GLY A 72 -8.85 -12.73 -6.72
C GLY A 72 -7.34 -13.01 -6.81
N ARG A 73 -6.73 -13.45 -5.71
CA ARG A 73 -5.32 -13.89 -5.66
C ARG A 73 -5.06 -15.26 -6.32
N ARG A 74 -6.11 -15.99 -6.70
CA ARG A 74 -6.04 -17.32 -7.35
C ARG A 74 -6.83 -17.35 -8.65
N GLY A 75 -6.10 -17.33 -9.77
CA GLY A 75 -6.41 -18.16 -10.94
C GLY A 75 -7.73 -17.97 -11.71
N GLY A 76 -8.49 -16.89 -11.50
CA GLY A 76 -9.63 -16.58 -12.37
C GLY A 76 -9.17 -16.23 -13.79
N LEU A 77 -9.71 -16.91 -14.80
CA LEU A 77 -9.33 -16.87 -16.23
C LEU A 77 -9.37 -15.49 -16.94
N ARG A 78 -9.63 -14.39 -16.22
CA ARG A 78 -9.65 -13.01 -16.75
C ARG A 78 -8.61 -12.15 -16.04
N LYS A 79 -7.34 -12.32 -16.42
CA LYS A 79 -6.21 -11.47 -16.02
C LYS A 79 -6.38 -10.07 -16.62
N GLY A 80 -7.03 -9.17 -15.87
CA GLY A 80 -7.06 -7.75 -16.20
C GLY A 80 -5.80 -7.03 -15.71
N PRO A 81 -5.54 -5.79 -16.14
CA PRO A 81 -4.40 -5.00 -15.67
C PRO A 81 -4.32 -4.89 -14.14
N LEU A 82 -5.47 -4.79 -13.47
CA LEU A 82 -5.54 -4.71 -12.01
C LEU A 82 -5.07 -5.98 -11.27
N THR A 83 -4.98 -7.13 -11.97
CA THR A 83 -4.35 -8.33 -11.38
C THR A 83 -2.86 -8.10 -11.13
N TYR A 84 -2.19 -7.33 -12.00
CA TYR A 84 -0.78 -6.98 -11.79
C TYR A 84 -0.60 -5.99 -10.65
N LEU A 85 -1.51 -5.02 -10.51
CA LEU A 85 -1.55 -4.14 -9.34
C LEU A 85 -1.72 -4.95 -8.05
N ALA A 86 -2.63 -5.94 -8.02
CA ALA A 86 -2.81 -6.82 -6.87
C ALA A 86 -1.59 -7.71 -6.55
N GLN A 87 -0.83 -8.12 -7.56
CA GLN A 87 0.42 -8.85 -7.39
C GLN A 87 1.52 -7.95 -6.85
N MET A 88 1.65 -6.75 -7.42
CA MET A 88 2.61 -5.72 -7.02
C MET A 88 2.45 -5.35 -5.55
N THR A 89 1.22 -5.18 -5.06
CA THR A 89 0.94 -4.78 -3.67
C THR A 89 0.78 -5.96 -2.70
N ALA A 90 1.13 -7.18 -3.10
CA ALA A 90 0.86 -8.37 -2.29
C ALA A 90 1.67 -8.41 -0.99
N GLU A 91 2.88 -7.83 -1.01
CA GLU A 91 3.80 -7.78 0.13
C GLU A 91 3.63 -6.54 1.02
N ASP A 92 2.86 -5.53 0.57
CA ASP A 92 2.69 -4.27 1.28
C ASP A 92 2.24 -4.43 2.74
N PRO A 93 1.28 -5.32 3.08
CA PRO A 93 0.91 -5.54 4.47
C PRO A 93 2.10 -6.00 5.33
N GLU A 94 2.98 -6.83 4.78
CA GLU A 94 4.16 -7.34 5.50
C GLU A 94 5.23 -6.25 5.66
N ILE A 95 5.46 -5.46 4.61
CA ILE A 95 6.39 -4.33 4.64
C ILE A 95 5.95 -3.31 5.70
N LEU A 96 4.66 -2.94 5.67
CA LEU A 96 4.06 -2.03 6.62
C LEU A 96 4.09 -2.59 8.03
N ARG A 97 3.74 -3.87 8.24
CA ARG A 97 3.80 -4.53 9.55
C ARG A 97 5.19 -4.45 10.17
N ARG A 98 6.22 -4.80 9.41
CA ARG A 98 7.62 -4.79 9.89
C ARG A 98 8.08 -3.38 10.23
N TRP A 99 7.68 -2.39 9.45
CA TRP A 99 7.99 -1.00 9.74
C TRP A 99 7.21 -0.49 10.97
N ALA A 100 5.91 -0.71 11.01
CA ALA A 100 5.01 -0.19 12.03
C ALA A 100 5.23 -0.79 13.41
N THR A 101 5.72 -2.03 13.49
CA THR A 101 6.01 -2.74 14.75
C THR A 101 7.50 -2.77 15.10
N ARG A 102 8.36 -2.10 14.33
CA ARG A 102 9.81 -2.07 14.55
C ARG A 102 10.14 -1.66 15.98
N GLY A 103 10.92 -2.49 16.69
CA GLY A 103 11.35 -2.21 18.06
C GLY A 103 10.34 -2.56 19.16
N LEU A 104 9.12 -2.98 18.80
CA LEU A 104 8.15 -3.51 19.77
C LEU A 104 8.41 -5.00 20.02
N PRO A 105 8.35 -5.46 21.28
CA PRO A 105 8.56 -6.86 21.59
C PRO A 105 7.37 -7.72 21.13
N GLU A 106 7.66 -8.95 20.70
CA GLU A 106 6.63 -9.91 20.28
C GLU A 106 5.95 -10.62 21.46
N THR A 107 6.55 -10.54 22.64
CA THR A 107 6.07 -11.14 23.89
C THR A 107 6.14 -10.12 25.04
N GLY A 108 5.41 -10.40 26.12
CA GLY A 108 5.38 -9.53 27.30
C GLY A 108 4.37 -8.39 27.20
N PRO A 109 4.47 -7.39 28.09
CA PRO A 109 3.40 -6.40 28.32
C PRO A 109 3.01 -5.54 27.12
N GLN A 110 3.91 -5.38 26.12
CA GLN A 110 3.65 -4.59 24.92
C GLN A 110 3.24 -5.43 23.69
N ALA A 111 3.15 -6.76 23.82
CA ALA A 111 2.78 -7.64 22.71
C ALA A 111 1.36 -7.36 22.19
N GLU A 112 0.41 -7.07 23.09
CA GLU A 112 -0.96 -6.71 22.73
C GLU A 112 -1.00 -5.40 21.93
N ALA A 113 -0.26 -4.39 22.38
CA ALA A 113 -0.17 -3.11 21.68
C ALA A 113 0.47 -3.26 20.28
N ARG A 114 1.49 -4.11 20.16
CA ARG A 114 2.09 -4.47 18.86
C ARG A 114 1.05 -5.07 17.91
N GLN A 115 0.22 -6.00 18.40
CA GLN A 115 -0.84 -6.62 17.61
C GLN A 115 -1.91 -5.61 17.20
N GLN A 116 -2.29 -4.69 18.10
CA GLN A 116 -3.26 -3.65 17.80
C GLN A 116 -2.75 -2.65 16.76
N ILE A 117 -1.47 -2.28 16.83
CA ILE A 117 -0.81 -1.42 15.83
C ILE A 117 -0.79 -2.09 14.46
N ASP A 118 -0.38 -3.35 14.39
CA ASP A 118 -0.38 -4.14 13.16
C ASP A 118 -1.79 -4.22 12.55
N ALA A 119 -2.78 -4.65 13.35
CA ALA A 119 -4.16 -4.78 12.90
C ALA A 119 -4.74 -3.46 12.39
N THR A 120 -4.47 -2.35 13.09
CA THR A 120 -5.00 -1.03 12.73
C THR A 120 -4.30 -0.45 11.51
N ALA A 121 -2.97 -0.57 11.43
CA ALA A 121 -2.19 -0.14 10.27
C ALA A 121 -2.63 -0.91 9.01
N ASN A 122 -2.81 -2.23 9.11
CA ASN A 122 -3.29 -3.05 8.00
C ASN A 122 -4.75 -2.70 7.61
N ARG A 123 -5.63 -2.44 8.59
CA ARG A 123 -6.98 -1.95 8.33
C ARG A 123 -6.97 -0.63 7.55
N LEU A 124 -6.10 0.30 7.93
CA LEU A 124 -5.93 1.58 7.24
C LEU A 124 -5.33 1.43 5.85
N LEU A 125 -4.32 0.58 5.68
CA LEU A 125 -3.75 0.26 4.37
C LEU A 125 -4.83 -0.22 3.41
N ARG A 126 -5.70 -1.12 3.90
CA ARG A 126 -6.78 -1.70 3.10
C ARG A 126 -7.87 -0.68 2.75
N THR A 127 -8.26 0.19 3.68
CA THR A 127 -9.44 1.08 3.53
C THR A 127 -9.10 2.50 3.04
N GLN A 128 -7.91 2.99 3.36
CA GLN A 128 -7.50 4.40 3.19
C GLN A 128 -6.13 4.57 2.51
N GLY A 129 -5.41 3.48 2.20
CA GLY A 129 -4.12 3.49 1.52
C GLY A 129 -2.90 3.66 2.42
N HIS A 130 -1.70 3.60 1.81
CA HIS A 130 -0.41 3.57 2.51
C HIS A 130 -0.16 4.81 3.37
N ALA A 131 -0.42 6.01 2.84
CA ALA A 131 -0.15 7.24 3.56
C ALA A 131 -1.04 7.40 4.80
N ALA A 132 -2.28 6.90 4.77
CA ALA A 132 -3.15 6.90 5.93
C ALA A 132 -2.59 6.00 7.03
N ALA A 133 -2.17 4.78 6.68
CA ALA A 133 -1.55 3.88 7.62
C ALA A 133 -0.26 4.48 8.22
N ALA A 134 0.62 5.03 7.38
CA ALA A 134 1.86 5.68 7.83
C ALA A 134 1.59 6.87 8.77
N THR A 135 0.62 7.73 8.42
CA THR A 135 0.21 8.87 9.25
C THR A 135 -0.20 8.43 10.65
N TRP A 136 -1.06 7.42 10.73
CA TRP A 136 -1.53 6.94 12.02
C TRP A 136 -0.41 6.31 12.85
N VAL A 137 0.42 5.46 12.24
CA VAL A 137 1.53 4.82 12.94
C VAL A 137 2.51 5.86 13.49
N MET A 138 2.83 6.91 12.72
CA MET A 138 3.66 8.01 13.19
C MET A 138 3.04 8.74 14.40
N ALA A 139 1.73 8.90 14.41
CA ALA A 139 1.01 9.56 15.50
C ALA A 139 0.94 8.70 16.77
N VAL A 140 0.76 7.38 16.65
CA VAL A 140 0.69 6.48 17.82
C VAL A 140 2.07 6.10 18.37
N ARG A 141 3.13 6.27 17.57
CA ARG A 141 4.52 5.94 17.89
C ARG A 141 5.50 7.11 17.69
N PRO A 142 5.28 8.27 18.33
CA PRO A 142 6.09 9.46 18.09
C PRO A 142 7.57 9.31 18.50
N ARG A 143 7.86 8.40 19.44
CA ARG A 143 9.23 8.14 19.95
C ARG A 143 9.93 6.95 19.28
N ALA A 144 9.28 6.28 18.33
CA ALA A 144 9.90 5.16 17.62
C ALA A 144 10.89 5.58 16.54
N PHE A 145 11.00 6.88 16.24
CA PHE A 145 11.85 7.44 15.18
C PHE A 145 11.71 6.69 13.85
N LEU A 146 10.47 6.32 13.51
CA LEU A 146 10.17 5.64 12.25
C LEU A 146 10.48 6.57 11.09
N SER A 147 11.24 6.07 10.12
CA SER A 147 11.56 6.81 8.90
C SER A 147 10.52 6.51 7.83
N LEU A 148 9.86 7.56 7.35
CA LEU A 148 8.91 7.49 6.23
C LEU A 148 9.63 7.15 4.92
N GLY A 149 10.78 7.79 4.64
CA GLY A 149 11.60 7.46 3.48
C GLY A 149 12.01 5.99 3.42
N LEU A 150 12.43 5.38 4.54
CA LEU A 150 12.71 3.94 4.58
C LEU A 150 11.49 3.06 4.28
N LEU A 151 10.28 3.50 4.63
CA LEU A 151 9.06 2.80 4.24
C LEU A 151 8.80 2.97 2.75
N GLY A 152 8.88 4.21 2.24
CA GLY A 152 8.71 4.54 0.83
C GLY A 152 9.65 3.77 -0.08
N ASP A 153 10.95 3.77 0.23
CA ASP A 153 11.99 3.04 -0.51
C ASP A 153 11.71 1.54 -0.57
N LYS A 154 11.25 0.94 0.55
CA LYS A 154 10.94 -0.50 0.58
C LYS A 154 9.71 -0.84 -0.24
N LEU A 155 8.67 -0.01 -0.19
CA LEU A 155 7.47 -0.18 -1.01
C LEU A 155 7.85 -0.08 -2.50
N PHE A 156 8.55 0.99 -2.87
CA PHE A 156 9.03 1.20 -4.24
C PHE A 156 9.87 0.02 -4.74
N ALA A 157 10.88 -0.41 -3.97
CA ALA A 157 11.75 -1.51 -4.36
C ALA A 157 11.01 -2.84 -4.52
N SER A 158 10.04 -3.14 -3.66
CA SER A 158 9.20 -4.34 -3.78
C SER A 158 8.34 -4.29 -5.05
N TRP A 159 7.72 -3.15 -5.32
CA TRP A 159 6.89 -2.96 -6.52
C TRP A 159 7.71 -3.02 -7.80
N ASP A 160 8.85 -2.34 -7.85
CA ASP A 160 9.77 -2.36 -8.99
C ASP A 160 10.28 -3.78 -9.26
N THR A 161 10.68 -4.51 -8.22
CA THR A 161 11.09 -5.92 -8.34
C THR A 161 9.95 -6.78 -8.89
N CYS A 162 8.71 -6.59 -8.42
CA CYS A 162 7.56 -7.33 -8.91
C CYS A 162 7.31 -7.04 -10.40
N LEU A 163 7.27 -5.76 -10.78
CA LEU A 163 6.97 -5.34 -12.15
C LEU A 163 8.11 -5.62 -13.12
N ALA A 164 9.36 -5.67 -12.68
CA ALA A 164 10.52 -6.05 -13.51
C ALA A 164 10.41 -7.49 -14.05
N THR A 165 9.61 -8.35 -13.40
CA THR A 165 9.31 -9.71 -13.91
C THR A 165 8.31 -9.72 -15.06
N LEU A 166 7.64 -8.59 -15.31
CA LEU A 166 6.58 -8.43 -16.30
C LEU A 166 7.07 -7.58 -17.47
N ARG A 167 6.58 -7.87 -18.68
CA ARG A 167 6.86 -7.01 -19.84
C ARG A 167 5.64 -6.14 -20.11
N THR A 168 5.85 -4.92 -20.58
CA THR A 168 4.77 -3.99 -20.95
C THR A 168 3.78 -4.59 -21.96
N LYS A 169 4.24 -5.45 -22.87
CA LYS A 169 3.38 -6.22 -23.80
C LYS A 169 2.36 -7.14 -23.11
N ASP A 170 2.66 -7.61 -21.89
CA ASP A 170 1.75 -8.47 -21.12
C ASP A 170 0.55 -7.65 -20.60
N VAL A 171 0.77 -6.37 -20.28
CA VAL A 171 -0.30 -5.42 -19.94
C VAL A 171 -1.18 -5.16 -21.15
N ALA A 172 -0.61 -4.86 -22.32
CA ALA A 172 -1.38 -4.65 -23.54
C ALA A 172 -2.24 -5.88 -23.91
N LYS A 173 -1.75 -7.09 -23.64
CA LYS A 173 -2.49 -8.34 -23.81
C LYS A 173 -3.61 -8.49 -22.78
N ALA A 174 -3.36 -8.11 -21.52
CA ALA A 174 -4.37 -8.12 -20.46
C ALA A 174 -5.51 -7.13 -20.75
N VAL A 175 -5.21 -5.90 -21.16
CA VAL A 175 -6.22 -4.90 -21.56
C VAL A 175 -7.11 -5.42 -22.69
N ARG A 176 -6.50 -5.97 -23.75
CA ARG A 176 -7.25 -6.53 -24.89
C ARG A 176 -8.19 -7.67 -24.48
N ARG A 177 -7.82 -8.47 -23.48
CA ARG A 177 -8.65 -9.57 -22.96
C ARG A 177 -9.73 -9.08 -22.00
N TRP A 178 -9.50 -7.94 -21.36
CA TRP A 178 -10.44 -7.35 -20.43
C TRP A 178 -11.59 -6.64 -21.16
N ASN A 179 -11.34 -6.06 -22.33
CA ASN A 179 -12.34 -5.41 -23.17
C ASN A 179 -13.10 -6.35 -24.13
N ARG A 180 -12.86 -7.67 -24.06
CA ARG A 180 -13.55 -8.70 -24.83
C ARG A 180 -14.53 -9.45 -23.94
#